data_AF-A0A2V9Y1A8-F1
#
_entry.id   AF-A0A2V9Y1A8-F1
#
_cell.length_a   1.000
_cell.length_b   1.000
_cell.length_c   1.000
_cell.angle_alpha   90.00
_cell.angle_beta   90.00
_cell.angle_gamma   90.00
#
_symmetry.space_group_name_H-M   'P 1'
#
loop_
_entity.id
_entity.type
_entity.pdbx_description
1 polymer ?
#
loop_
_entity_poly.entity_id
_entity_poly.type
_entity_poly.pdbx_seq_one_letter_code
_entity_poly.pdbx_strand_id
1 'polypeptide(L)' 'VPPGNAAQHWVASSQRIRDELGYHEPVPLYEAIRRTIAWERANPPAEIDPHQFDYAAEDAAWLLHTVR' A
#
# COMPACT_ATOMS: atom_id res chain seq x y z
N VAL A 1 -0.47 -21.16 10.65
CA VAL A 1 0.59 -20.16 10.38
C VAL A 1 0.06 -19.27 9.28
N PRO A 2 -0.08 -17.94 9.48
CA PRO A 2 -0.48 -17.04 8.41
C PRO A 2 0.48 -17.19 7.21
N PRO A 3 0.01 -17.07 5.96
CA PRO A 3 0.86 -17.31 4.78
C PRO A 3 1.98 -16.27 4.60
N GLY A 4 2.00 -15.20 5.40
CA GLY A 4 3.04 -14.18 5.37
C GLY A 4 3.57 -13.85 6.77
N ASN A 5 4.89 -13.65 6.87
CA ASN A 5 5.53 -13.13 8.08
C ASN A 5 5.70 -11.61 7.95
N ALA A 6 4.78 -10.85 8.54
CA ALA A 6 4.81 -9.38 8.54
C ALA A 6 5.97 -8.77 9.35
N ALA A 7 6.67 -9.58 10.16
CA ALA A 7 7.86 -9.14 10.89
C ALA A 7 9.13 -9.10 10.02
N GLN A 8 9.07 -9.59 8.77
CA GLN A 8 10.18 -9.49 7.83
C GLN A 8 10.12 -8.18 7.07
N HIS A 9 11.28 -7.53 6.89
CA HIS A 9 11.41 -6.40 5.97
C HIS A 9 11.46 -6.93 4.53
N TRP A 10 10.37 -6.75 3.79
CA TRP A 10 10.28 -7.17 2.39
C TRP A 10 10.80 -6.05 1.49
N VAL A 11 11.89 -6.32 0.78
CA VAL A 11 12.41 -5.45 -0.28
C VAL A 11 12.19 -6.15 -1.61
N ALA A 12 11.46 -5.49 -2.53
CA ALA A 12 11.26 -5.97 -3.89
C ALA A 12 12.04 -5.10 -4.86
N SER A 13 12.85 -5.73 -5.71
CA SER A 13 13.54 -5.04 -6.80
C SER A 13 12.72 -5.12 -8.08
N SER A 14 12.49 -3.96 -8.70
CA SER A 14 11.90 -3.84 -10.04
C SER A 14 12.94 -3.84 -11.15
N GLN A 15 14.21 -4.16 -10.85
CA GLN A 15 15.30 -4.11 -11.83
C GLN A 15 15.04 -5.00 -13.04
N ARG A 16 14.58 -6.22 -12.80
CA ARG A 16 14.37 -7.21 -13.87
C ARG A 16 13.36 -6.76 -14.92
N ILE A 17 12.25 -6.14 -14.52
CA ILE A 17 11.24 -5.65 -15.47
C ILE A 17 11.71 -4.40 -16.23
N ARG A 18 12.56 -3.57 -15.62
CA ARG A 18 13.15 -2.42 -16.31
C ARG A 18 14.13 -2.88 -17.39
N ASP A 19 14.95 -3.88 -17.07
CA ASP A 19 16.00 -4.36 -17.97
C ASP A 19 15.42 -5.27 -19.07
N GLU A 20 14.58 -6.23 -18.71
CA GLU A 20 14.07 -7.24 -19.67
C GLU A 20 12.88 -6.74 -20.50
N LEU A 21 12.04 -5.86 -19.92
CA LEU A 21 10.82 -5.40 -20.57
C LEU A 21 10.87 -3.92 -20.96
N GLY A 22 11.97 -3.21 -20.65
CA GLY A 22 12.08 -1.77 -20.91
C GLY A 22 11.08 -0.94 -20.09
N TYR A 23 10.59 -1.49 -18.97
CA TYR A 23 9.65 -0.77 -18.12
C TYR A 23 10.29 0.53 -17.62
N HIS A 24 9.54 1.61 -17.73
CA HIS A 24 9.87 2.90 -17.15
C HIS A 24 8.58 3.58 -16.72
N GLU A 25 8.65 4.42 -15.71
CA GLU A 25 7.50 5.18 -15.26
C GLU A 25 7.09 6.16 -16.37
N PRO A 26 5.85 6.10 -16.89
CA PRO A 26 5.40 6.98 -17.97
C PRO A 26 5.20 8.44 -17.51
N VAL A 27 5.16 8.65 -16.19
CA VAL A 27 5.03 9.96 -15.55
C VAL A 27 5.99 10.04 -14.35
N PRO A 28 6.66 11.19 -14.12
CA PRO A 28 7.50 11.37 -12.93
C PRO A 28 6.70 11.16 -11.65
N LEU A 29 7.32 10.58 -10.61
CA LEU A 29 6.65 10.22 -9.35
C LEU A 29 5.86 11.38 -8.74
N TYR A 30 6.44 12.58 -8.68
CA TYR A 30 5.78 13.75 -8.13
C TYR A 30 4.50 14.10 -8.89
N GLU A 31 4.53 13.98 -10.22
CA GLU A 31 3.36 14.26 -11.06
C GLU A 31 2.30 13.16 -10.93
N ALA A 32 2.71 11.90 -10.84
CA ALA A 32 1.81 10.78 -10.59
C ALA A 32 1.03 10.99 -9.29
N ILE A 33 1.73 11.30 -8.19
CA ILE A 33 1.11 11.58 -6.88
C ILE A 33 0.14 12.75 -6.98
N ARG A 34 0.55 13.86 -7.61
CA ARG A 34 -0.30 15.05 -7.75
C ARG A 34 -1.59 14.73 -8.51
N ARG A 35 -1.51 13.96 -9.60
CA ARG A 35 -2.68 13.55 -10.40
C ARG A 35 -3.58 12.59 -9.63
N THR A 36 -3.02 11.61 -8.93
CA THR A 36 -3.79 10.68 -8.10
C THR A 36 -4.57 11.44 -7.04
N ILE A 37 -3.93 12.37 -6.30
CA ILE A 37 -4.63 13.19 -5.28
C ILE A 37 -5.78 13.98 -5.88
N ALA A 38 -5.57 14.61 -7.03
CA ALA A 38 -6.61 15.39 -7.70
C ALA A 38 -7.80 14.50 -8.12
N TRP A 39 -7.50 13.31 -8.65
CA TRP A 39 -8.53 12.34 -9.04
C TRP A 39 -9.31 11.81 -7.83
N GLU A 40 -8.64 11.35 -6.79
CA GLU A 40 -9.27 10.83 -5.56
C GLU A 40 -10.21 11.86 -4.92
N ARG A 41 -9.77 13.13 -4.85
CA ARG A 41 -10.60 14.23 -4.31
C ARG A 41 -11.84 14.51 -5.15
N ALA A 42 -11.76 14.30 -6.45
CA ALA A 42 -12.89 14.47 -7.36
C ALA A 42 -13.81 13.24 -7.42
N ASN A 43 -13.31 12.07 -6.99
CA ASN A 43 -14.00 10.79 -7.05
C ASN A 43 -13.98 10.09 -5.68
N PRO A 44 -14.46 10.74 -4.60
CA PRO A 44 -14.54 10.06 -3.31
C PRO A 44 -15.52 8.87 -3.41
N PRO A 45 -15.30 7.79 -2.64
CA PRO A 45 -16.28 6.73 -2.51
C PRO A 45 -17.64 7.31 -2.11
N ALA A 46 -18.72 6.84 -2.74
CA ALA A 46 -20.06 7.33 -2.46
C ALA A 46 -20.50 7.05 -1.01
N GLU A 47 -20.05 5.91 -0.48
CA GLU A 47 -20.27 5.49 0.91
C GLU A 47 -18.96 4.90 1.45
N ILE A 48 -18.65 5.25 2.70
CA ILE A 48 -17.60 4.60 3.48
C ILE A 48 -18.32 3.97 4.66
N ASP A 49 -18.35 2.65 4.72
CA ASP A 49 -18.92 1.91 5.84
C ASP A 49 -17.85 1.78 6.94
N PRO A 50 -17.98 2.50 8.07
CA PRO A 50 -16.98 2.43 9.13
C PRO A 50 -16.90 1.05 9.78
N HIS A 51 -17.94 0.22 9.66
CA HIS A 51 -17.95 -1.14 10.21
C HIS A 51 -17.11 -2.13 9.39
N GLN A 52 -16.62 -1.73 8.21
CA GLN A 52 -15.65 -2.53 7.44
C GLN A 52 -14.25 -2.49 8.04
N PHE A 53 -13.98 -1.57 8.96
CA PHE A 53 -12.66 -1.35 9.55
C PHE A 53 -12.73 -1.54 11.08
N ASP A 54 -12.04 -2.56 11.60
CA ASP A 54 -11.87 -2.74 13.05
C ASP A 54 -10.44 -2.32 13.44
N TYR A 55 -10.23 -1.01 13.52
CA TYR A 55 -8.92 -0.44 13.87
C TYR A 55 -8.47 -0.87 15.27
N ALA A 56 -9.39 -1.15 16.20
CA ALA A 56 -9.03 -1.63 17.52
C ALA A 56 -8.44 -3.06 17.47
N ALA A 57 -9.01 -3.93 16.63
CA ALA A 57 -8.45 -5.25 16.37
C ALA A 57 -7.11 -5.19 15.62
N GLU A 58 -6.97 -4.30 14.63
CA GLU A 58 -5.71 -4.07 13.92
C GLU A 58 -4.60 -3.59 14.88
N ASP A 59 -4.89 -2.60 15.71
CA ASP A 59 -3.95 -2.07 16.71
C ASP A 59 -3.56 -3.14 17.73
N ALA A 60 -4.53 -3.93 18.22
CA ALA A 60 -4.27 -5.02 19.15
C ALA A 60 -3.37 -6.11 18.53
N ALA A 61 -3.60 -6.45 17.26
CA ALA A 61 -2.74 -7.38 16.53
C ALA A 61 -1.31 -6.81 16.39
N TRP A 62 -1.17 -5.54 16.00
CA TRP A 62 0.13 -4.89 15.87
C TRP A 62 0.93 -4.88 17.18
N LEU A 63 0.27 -4.56 18.30
CA LEU A 63 0.89 -4.56 19.63
C LEU A 63 1.31 -5.97 20.07
N LEU A 64 0.49 -6.98 19.80
CA LEU A 64 0.82 -8.38 20.12
C LEU A 64 2.03 -8.91 19.32
N HIS A 65 2.27 -8.36 18.12
CA HIS A 65 3.41 -8.70 17.27
C HIS A 65 4.69 -7.93 17.59
N THR A 66 4.60 -6.78 18.30
CA THR A 66 5.75 -5.89 18.57
C THR A 66 6.38 -6.11 19.96
N VAL A 67 5.69 -6.80 20.89
CA VAL A 67 6.16 -7.07 22.28
C VAL A 67 6.78 -8.48 22.43
N ARG A 68 7.36 -9.04 21.36
CA ARG A 68 8.12 -10.30 21.40
C ARG A 68 9.54 -10.15 20.90
#